data_AF-A0AAV2QYH7-F1
#
_entry.id   AF-A0AAV2QYH7-F1
#
_cell.length_a   1.000
_cell.length_b   1.000
_cell.length_c   1.000
_cell.angle_alpha   90.00
_cell.angle_beta   90.00
_cell.angle_gamma   90.00
#
_symmetry.space_group_name_H-M   'P 1'
#
loop_
_entity.id
_entity.type
_entity.pdbx_description
1 polymer ?
#
loop_
_entity_poly.entity_id
_entity_poly.type
_entity_poly.pdbx_seq_one_letter_code
_entity_poly.pdbx_strand_id
1 'polypeptide(L)'
;MNMAASNSEVPLERNEYNPTISSTMPPRPEVTYNWVDITPEFFNATKDLELGELLHDEMFGLFEAMSAIEMMDPKMDAGMLCNRGKKVLNFDQAVKAGALKLNNLTMEELVGIMDSILACLVTWLEGHSAAQTILTCLYLHKPLSIEDRALRAFAIQTLKLIACINNTVHSGGVFEEEDFQPALYGYSLCNEVSDVRAGGMMREVEEELQRSVKATRQRQGEDWDPKMQKQHEDAVALFSRIRFLRLFYAALVALMRRDVTAIPEAERCLASCTELVCIMQNTVNRGLRPHKVRDEDGNKDIYLEVLKISSLPNLELITRCPLRSIMTTRCNFSHPLGSLCGGLHYIIHVTYACFKGAELGNNFNQHHCWTSRILGQVVDL
;
A
#
# COMPACT_ATOMS: atom_id res chain seq x y z
N MET A 1 22.93 -50.07 22.75
CA MET A 1 21.65 -50.53 22.16
C MET A 1 21.39 -49.61 20.99
N ASN A 2 21.78 -50.06 19.79
CA ASN A 2 21.71 -49.28 18.55
C ASN A 2 20.25 -49.11 18.14
N MET A 3 19.82 -47.88 17.89
CA MET A 3 18.71 -47.61 16.98
C MET A 3 19.22 -46.64 15.93
N ALA A 4 19.54 -47.21 14.77
CA ALA A 4 19.80 -46.50 13.54
C ALA A 4 18.48 -45.91 13.02
N ALA A 5 18.43 -44.59 12.86
CA ALA A 5 17.39 -43.93 12.07
C ALA A 5 17.83 -43.95 10.60
N SER A 6 17.12 -44.72 9.79
CA SER A 6 17.29 -44.79 8.35
C SER A 6 16.80 -43.50 7.68
N ASN A 7 17.73 -42.64 7.27
CA ASN A 7 17.44 -41.55 6.35
C ASN A 7 17.18 -42.14 4.96
N SER A 8 15.92 -42.15 4.55
CA SER A 8 15.54 -42.31 3.14
C SER A 8 15.49 -40.91 2.53
N GLU A 9 16.51 -40.58 1.75
CA GLU A 9 16.52 -39.38 0.92
C GLU A 9 15.46 -39.52 -0.17
N VAL A 10 14.41 -38.70 -0.09
CA VAL A 10 13.47 -38.50 -1.19
C VAL A 10 14.02 -37.36 -2.04
N PRO A 11 14.41 -37.57 -3.32
CA PRO A 11 14.91 -36.50 -4.16
C PRO A 11 13.80 -35.48 -4.42
N LEU A 12 14.06 -34.21 -4.10
CA LEU A 12 13.21 -33.09 -4.51
C LEU A 12 13.29 -32.94 -6.03
N GLU A 13 12.25 -33.38 -6.74
CA GLU A 13 12.10 -33.13 -8.18
C GLU A 13 12.05 -31.63 -8.44
N ARG A 14 13.03 -31.15 -9.21
CA ARG A 14 13.15 -29.77 -9.67
C ARG A 14 12.18 -29.60 -10.84
N ASN A 15 11.05 -28.94 -10.63
CA ASN A 15 10.09 -28.62 -11.71
C ASN A 15 10.72 -27.65 -12.71
N GLU A 16 11.21 -28.16 -13.84
CA GLU A 16 11.63 -27.37 -14.98
C GLU A 16 10.41 -26.77 -15.69
N TYR A 17 10.21 -25.46 -15.53
CA TYR A 17 9.23 -24.68 -16.29
C TYR A 17 9.82 -24.35 -17.67
N ASN A 18 9.20 -24.87 -18.73
CA ASN A 18 9.65 -24.67 -20.11
C ASN A 18 8.65 -23.76 -20.86
N PRO A 19 8.91 -22.45 -21.02
CA PRO A 19 8.07 -21.59 -21.85
C PRO A 19 8.67 -21.46 -23.25
N THR A 20 8.06 -22.12 -24.22
CA THR A 20 8.34 -21.95 -25.65
C THR A 20 7.89 -20.55 -26.10
N ILE A 21 8.81 -19.58 -26.16
CA ILE A 21 8.59 -18.30 -26.88
C ILE A 21 9.80 -17.96 -27.75
N SER A 22 9.50 -17.79 -29.03
CA SER A 22 10.32 -17.42 -30.18
C SER A 22 11.54 -16.51 -29.92
N SER A 23 12.67 -16.96 -30.46
CA SER A 23 14.04 -16.43 -30.38
C SER A 23 14.26 -15.07 -31.07
N THR A 24 14.94 -14.13 -30.39
CA THR A 24 15.91 -13.18 -30.98
C THR A 24 16.73 -12.44 -29.90
N MET A 25 17.15 -13.12 -28.83
CA MET A 25 18.25 -12.61 -27.98
C MET A 25 19.43 -13.58 -28.06
N PRO A 26 20.68 -13.08 -28.15
CA PRO A 26 21.84 -13.95 -28.07
C PRO A 26 21.79 -14.72 -26.74
N PRO A 27 22.10 -16.03 -26.74
CA PRO A 27 22.11 -16.82 -25.51
C PRO A 27 23.08 -16.18 -24.54
N ARG A 28 22.61 -15.89 -23.31
CA ARG A 28 23.50 -15.46 -22.23
C ARG A 28 24.55 -16.56 -22.06
N PRO A 29 25.84 -16.23 -21.91
CA PRO A 29 26.86 -17.24 -21.68
C PRO A 29 26.46 -18.08 -20.47
N GLU A 30 26.36 -19.39 -20.64
CA GLU A 30 26.10 -20.31 -19.55
C GLU A 30 27.26 -20.20 -18.55
N VAL A 31 26.98 -19.60 -17.40
CA VAL A 31 27.98 -19.50 -16.34
C VAL A 31 28.11 -20.88 -15.72
N THR A 32 29.16 -21.61 -16.10
CA THR A 32 29.53 -22.88 -15.48
C THR A 32 30.22 -22.59 -14.15
N TYR A 33 29.55 -22.89 -13.05
CA TYR A 33 30.11 -22.76 -11.71
C TYR A 33 30.82 -24.05 -11.29
N ASN A 34 32.09 -23.97 -10.89
CA ASN A 34 32.84 -25.07 -10.29
C ASN A 34 32.80 -24.94 -8.76
N TRP A 35 31.70 -25.39 -8.15
CA TRP A 35 31.56 -25.36 -6.69
C TRP A 35 32.43 -26.43 -6.04
N VAL A 36 33.17 -26.05 -5.00
CA VAL A 36 33.96 -26.95 -4.15
C VAL A 36 33.39 -26.88 -2.74
N ASP A 37 33.11 -28.03 -2.13
CA ASP A 37 32.61 -28.09 -0.76
C ASP A 37 33.76 -27.89 0.24
N ILE A 38 33.71 -26.78 0.98
CA ILE A 38 34.69 -26.41 2.01
C ILE A 38 34.16 -26.61 3.43
N THR A 39 32.97 -27.18 3.59
CA THR A 39 32.31 -27.39 4.90
C THR A 39 33.22 -28.10 5.91
N PRO A 40 33.87 -29.23 5.60
CA PRO A 40 34.69 -29.94 6.60
C PRO A 40 35.96 -29.18 6.98
N GLU A 41 36.58 -28.48 6.02
CA GLU A 41 37.78 -27.67 6.25
C GLU A 41 37.46 -26.47 7.13
N PHE A 42 36.32 -25.80 6.88
CA PHE A 42 35.84 -24.67 7.66
C PHE A 42 35.58 -25.05 9.12
N PHE A 43 34.81 -26.12 9.37
CA PHE A 43 34.55 -26.60 10.74
C PHE A 43 35.81 -27.06 11.48
N ASN A 44 36.83 -27.53 10.76
CA ASN A 44 38.10 -27.88 11.39
C ASN A 44 38.86 -26.62 11.84
N ALA A 45 38.91 -25.59 11.01
CA ALA A 45 39.55 -24.31 11.35
C ALA A 45 38.84 -23.57 12.50
N THR A 46 37.51 -23.68 12.62
CA THR A 46 36.78 -23.03 13.72
C THR A 46 37.11 -23.56 15.11
N LYS A 47 37.80 -24.71 15.23
CA LYS A 47 38.20 -25.27 16.54
C LYS A 47 39.35 -24.50 17.19
N ASP A 48 40.07 -23.70 16.41
CA ASP A 48 41.20 -22.90 16.90
C ASP A 48 40.72 -21.61 17.59
N LEU A 49 39.43 -21.26 17.48
CA LEU A 49 38.83 -20.09 18.14
C LEU A 49 38.44 -20.41 19.60
N GLU A 50 38.87 -19.57 20.53
CA GLU A 50 38.49 -19.65 21.94
C GLU A 50 37.12 -19.01 22.22
N LEU A 51 36.54 -19.31 23.39
CA LEU A 51 35.24 -18.77 23.77
C LEU A 51 35.33 -17.24 23.97
N GLY A 52 34.58 -16.50 23.16
CA GLY A 52 34.57 -15.03 23.15
C GLY A 52 35.39 -14.41 22.02
N GLU A 53 36.12 -15.22 21.23
CA GLU A 53 36.80 -14.76 20.03
C GLU A 53 35.84 -14.70 18.83
N LEU A 54 36.04 -13.71 17.97
CA LEU A 54 35.27 -13.50 16.76
C LEU A 54 36.21 -13.12 15.62
N LEU A 55 36.20 -13.91 14.54
CA LEU A 55 36.94 -13.61 13.34
C LEU A 55 36.09 -12.76 12.40
N HIS A 56 36.53 -11.54 12.13
CA HIS A 56 35.93 -10.64 11.15
C HIS A 56 36.99 -9.75 10.51
N ASP A 57 36.64 -9.06 9.42
CA ASP A 57 37.54 -8.10 8.77
C ASP A 57 37.83 -6.89 9.66
N GLU A 58 39.02 -6.32 9.59
CA GLU A 58 39.42 -5.15 10.41
C GLU A 58 38.51 -3.94 10.20
N MET A 59 37.91 -3.78 9.03
CA MET A 59 36.99 -2.68 8.73
C MET A 59 35.55 -2.97 9.13
N PHE A 60 35.22 -4.21 9.51
CA PHE A 60 33.87 -4.60 9.88
C PHE A 60 33.56 -4.22 11.34
N GLY A 61 32.62 -3.30 11.53
CA GLY A 61 32.17 -2.88 12.86
C GLY A 61 31.09 -3.79 13.43
N LEU A 62 31.22 -4.22 14.68
CA LEU A 62 30.20 -5.07 15.34
C LEU A 62 28.83 -4.39 15.48
N PHE A 63 28.76 -3.06 15.40
CA PHE A 63 27.50 -2.34 15.36
C PHE A 63 26.69 -2.67 14.09
N GLU A 64 27.36 -2.92 12.96
CA GLU A 64 26.69 -3.33 11.72
C GLU A 64 26.09 -4.74 11.86
N ALA A 65 26.77 -5.63 12.59
CA ALA A 65 26.29 -6.97 12.89
C ALA A 65 24.98 -6.97 13.70
N MET A 66 24.68 -5.91 14.46
CA MET A 66 23.41 -5.80 15.19
C MET A 66 22.19 -5.70 14.28
N SER A 67 22.38 -5.31 13.01
CA SER A 67 21.32 -5.25 11.99
C SER A 67 21.20 -6.53 11.16
N ALA A 68 22.06 -7.52 11.42
CA ALA A 68 22.08 -8.76 10.65
C ALA A 68 20.80 -9.59 10.87
N ILE A 69 20.38 -10.28 9.81
CA ILE A 69 19.22 -11.16 9.83
C ILE A 69 19.67 -12.56 10.22
N GLU A 70 18.99 -13.16 11.19
CA GLU A 70 19.21 -14.54 11.58
C GLU A 70 18.32 -15.47 10.75
N MET A 71 18.95 -16.31 9.93
CA MET A 71 18.25 -17.34 9.16
C MET A 71 17.61 -18.37 10.09
N MET A 72 16.45 -18.91 9.72
CA MET A 72 15.65 -19.84 10.51
C MET A 72 15.03 -19.29 11.79
N ASP A 73 15.27 -18.02 12.16
CA ASP A 73 14.54 -17.40 13.26
C ASP A 73 13.11 -17.03 12.82
N PRO A 74 12.05 -17.46 13.55
CA PRO A 74 10.68 -17.21 13.13
C PRO A 74 10.23 -15.74 13.08
N LYS A 75 10.99 -14.80 13.66
CA LYS A 75 10.69 -13.37 13.71
C LYS A 75 11.58 -12.53 12.80
N MET A 76 12.79 -12.99 12.49
CA MET A 76 13.76 -12.29 11.64
C MET A 76 13.79 -12.86 10.22
N ASP A 77 13.52 -14.15 10.04
CA ASP A 77 13.52 -14.81 8.74
C ASP A 77 12.12 -14.78 8.09
N ALA A 78 11.96 -13.93 7.08
CA ALA A 78 10.74 -13.86 6.30
C ALA A 78 10.43 -15.18 5.56
N GLY A 79 11.46 -15.97 5.22
CA GLY A 79 11.36 -17.32 4.65
C GLY A 79 10.57 -18.30 5.53
N MET A 80 10.64 -18.12 6.84
CA MET A 80 9.96 -18.99 7.81
C MET A 80 8.44 -18.76 7.87
N LEU A 81 7.95 -17.58 7.46
CA LEU A 81 6.51 -17.29 7.40
C LEU A 81 5.81 -18.03 6.25
N CYS A 82 6.48 -18.20 5.10
CA CYS A 82 5.94 -18.91 3.95
C CYS A 82 5.75 -20.42 4.20
N ASN A 83 6.51 -21.00 5.14
CA ASN A 83 6.43 -22.41 5.48
C ASN A 83 5.25 -22.77 6.39
N ARG A 84 4.53 -21.78 6.95
CA ARG A 84 3.36 -22.00 7.84
C ARG A 84 2.03 -22.25 7.12
N GLY A 85 2.07 -22.71 5.87
CA GLY A 85 0.89 -23.17 5.13
C GLY A 85 0.11 -22.09 4.35
N LYS A 86 0.38 -20.79 4.55
CA LYS A 86 -0.19 -19.72 3.71
C LYS A 86 0.72 -19.44 2.52
N LYS A 87 0.37 -20.01 1.36
CA LYS A 87 1.07 -19.73 0.10
C LYS A 87 0.81 -18.27 -0.30
N VAL A 88 1.82 -17.43 -0.20
CA VAL A 88 1.74 -16.05 -0.68
C VAL A 88 1.68 -16.09 -2.21
N LEU A 89 0.66 -15.45 -2.78
CA LEU A 89 0.46 -15.42 -4.22
C LEU A 89 0.92 -14.08 -4.77
N ASN A 90 1.82 -14.12 -5.76
CA ASN A 90 2.13 -12.95 -6.57
C ASN A 90 0.95 -12.61 -7.49
N PHE A 91 0.94 -11.40 -8.06
CA PHE A 91 -0.14 -10.95 -8.96
C PHE A 91 -0.50 -12.00 -10.04
N ASP A 92 0.49 -12.50 -10.78
CA ASP A 92 0.26 -13.46 -11.87
C ASP A 92 -0.24 -14.82 -11.34
N GLN A 93 0.23 -15.23 -10.17
CA GLN A 93 -0.21 -16.47 -9.52
C GLN A 93 -1.64 -16.34 -8.99
N ALA A 94 -1.99 -15.19 -8.42
CA ALA A 94 -3.32 -14.89 -7.92
C ALA A 94 -4.36 -14.83 -9.05
N VAL A 95 -3.97 -14.26 -10.21
CA VAL A 95 -4.82 -14.26 -11.41
C VAL A 95 -5.01 -15.68 -11.94
N LYS A 96 -3.94 -16.46 -12.08
CA LYS A 96 -4.00 -17.88 -12.54
C LYS A 96 -4.82 -18.76 -11.62
N ALA A 97 -4.75 -18.53 -10.31
CA ALA A 97 -5.54 -19.27 -9.32
C ALA A 97 -7.04 -18.89 -9.32
N GLY A 98 -7.47 -17.95 -10.16
CA GLY A 98 -8.83 -17.40 -10.13
C GLY A 98 -9.13 -16.65 -8.84
N ALA A 99 -8.09 -16.37 -8.04
CA ALA A 99 -8.21 -15.58 -6.85
C ALA A 99 -8.44 -14.13 -7.28
N LEU A 100 -7.54 -13.47 -7.99
CA LEU A 100 -7.75 -12.06 -8.34
C LEU A 100 -8.78 -11.88 -9.49
N LYS A 101 -9.88 -11.15 -9.24
CA LYS A 101 -10.85 -10.79 -10.27
C LYS A 101 -10.42 -9.50 -10.96
N LEU A 102 -10.23 -9.55 -12.28
CA LEU A 102 -9.81 -8.38 -13.08
C LEU A 102 -10.96 -7.68 -13.81
N ASN A 103 -12.10 -8.37 -13.96
CA ASN A 103 -13.29 -7.91 -14.66
C ASN A 103 -14.58 -8.29 -13.93
N ASN A 104 -15.70 -7.71 -14.40
CA ASN A 104 -17.06 -7.98 -13.89
C ASN A 104 -17.20 -7.79 -12.36
N LEU A 105 -16.48 -6.80 -11.81
CA LEU A 105 -16.59 -6.45 -10.41
C LEU A 105 -17.90 -5.72 -10.15
N THR A 106 -18.61 -6.15 -9.12
CA THR A 106 -19.81 -5.46 -8.63
C THR A 106 -19.45 -4.14 -7.92
N MET A 107 -20.39 -3.21 -7.83
CA MET A 107 -20.17 -1.95 -7.10
C MET A 107 -19.78 -2.19 -5.63
N GLU A 108 -20.36 -3.21 -4.98
CA GLU A 108 -20.02 -3.59 -3.61
C GLU A 108 -18.58 -4.11 -3.48
N GLU A 109 -18.11 -4.90 -4.44
CA GLU A 109 -16.72 -5.38 -4.50
C GLU A 109 -15.75 -4.22 -4.74
N LEU A 110 -16.07 -3.31 -5.66
CA LEU A 110 -15.26 -2.11 -5.95
C LEU A 110 -15.13 -1.23 -4.71
N VAL A 111 -16.24 -0.93 -4.02
CA VAL A 111 -16.23 -0.16 -2.77
C VAL A 111 -15.37 -0.85 -1.73
N GLY A 112 -15.51 -2.18 -1.57
CA GLY A 112 -14.69 -2.95 -0.62
C GLY A 112 -13.19 -2.88 -0.94
N ILE A 113 -12.80 -2.98 -2.21
CA ILE A 113 -11.40 -2.88 -2.64
C ILE A 113 -10.85 -1.46 -2.41
N MET A 114 -11.59 -0.44 -2.83
CA MET A 114 -11.19 0.97 -2.69
C MET A 114 -11.03 1.37 -1.21
N ASP A 115 -11.97 0.98 -0.34
CA ASP A 115 -11.89 1.25 1.10
C ASP A 115 -10.67 0.56 1.74
N SER A 116 -10.27 -0.60 1.21
CA SER A 116 -9.08 -1.29 1.69
C SER A 116 -7.80 -0.59 1.27
N ILE A 117 -7.73 -0.15 0.01
CA ILE A 117 -6.59 0.63 -0.50
C ILE A 117 -6.45 1.93 0.30
N LEU A 118 -7.57 2.61 0.58
CA LEU A 118 -7.56 3.83 1.40
C LEU A 118 -7.16 3.56 2.85
N ALA A 119 -7.60 2.43 3.44
CA ALA A 119 -7.15 2.03 4.77
C ALA A 119 -5.64 1.75 4.80
N CYS A 120 -5.11 1.05 3.80
CA CYS A 120 -3.67 0.81 3.67
C CYS A 120 -2.89 2.13 3.49
N LEU A 121 -3.44 3.06 2.71
CA LEU A 121 -2.87 4.40 2.52
C LEU A 121 -2.80 5.15 3.85
N VAL A 122 -3.89 5.18 4.62
CA VAL A 122 -3.92 5.81 5.94
C VAL A 122 -2.88 5.21 6.88
N THR A 123 -2.80 3.89 6.97
CA THR A 123 -1.81 3.21 7.82
C THR A 123 -0.38 3.54 7.40
N TRP A 124 -0.11 3.67 6.09
CA TRP A 124 1.18 4.15 5.60
C TRP A 124 1.45 5.59 6.06
N LEU A 125 0.46 6.49 5.94
CA LEU A 125 0.56 7.89 6.38
C LEU A 125 0.67 8.07 7.90
N GLU A 126 0.34 7.04 8.69
CA GLU A 126 0.54 6.98 10.14
C GLU A 126 1.98 6.58 10.52
N GLY A 127 2.85 6.27 9.55
CA GLY A 127 4.28 6.01 9.75
C GLY A 127 4.70 4.54 9.58
N HIS A 128 3.77 3.64 9.25
CA HIS A 128 4.11 2.24 9.01
C HIS A 128 4.77 2.03 7.65
N SER A 129 5.59 0.97 7.49
CA SER A 129 6.25 0.64 6.22
C SER A 129 5.26 0.43 5.07
N ALA A 130 5.59 0.97 3.89
CA ALA A 130 4.84 0.76 2.65
C ALA A 130 4.73 -0.74 2.28
N ALA A 131 5.77 -1.53 2.56
CA ALA A 131 5.82 -2.97 2.28
C ALA A 131 4.74 -3.75 3.05
N GLN A 132 4.37 -3.26 4.24
CA GLN A 132 3.43 -3.89 5.15
C GLN A 132 2.01 -3.33 5.03
N THR A 133 1.84 -2.26 4.27
CA THR A 133 0.59 -1.51 4.17
C THR A 133 0.14 -1.47 2.72
N ILE A 134 0.46 -0.42 1.96
CA ILE A 134 -0.06 -0.17 0.63
C ILE A 134 0.43 -1.18 -0.41
N LEU A 135 1.67 -1.64 -0.30
CA LEU A 135 2.25 -2.60 -1.25
C LEU A 135 1.75 -4.03 -1.05
N THR A 136 0.96 -4.30 -0.01
CA THR A 136 0.28 -5.58 0.17
C THR A 136 -0.89 -5.75 -0.81
N CYS A 137 -1.39 -4.66 -1.38
CA CYS A 137 -2.48 -4.69 -2.36
C CYS A 137 -1.99 -5.08 -3.75
N LEU A 138 -2.32 -6.30 -4.19
CA LEU A 138 -1.93 -6.82 -5.51
C LEU A 138 -2.45 -5.98 -6.69
N TYR A 139 -3.60 -5.32 -6.55
CA TYR A 139 -4.14 -4.45 -7.62
C TYR A 139 -3.21 -3.26 -7.95
N LEU A 140 -2.37 -2.82 -7.02
CA LEU A 140 -1.43 -1.72 -7.23
C LEU A 140 -0.15 -2.17 -7.97
N HIS A 141 0.12 -3.46 -8.07
CA HIS A 141 1.36 -3.98 -8.65
C HIS A 141 1.35 -3.90 -10.18
N LYS A 142 0.22 -4.24 -10.80
CA LYS A 142 0.01 -4.22 -12.25
C LYS A 142 -1.33 -3.58 -12.61
N PRO A 143 -1.48 -2.25 -12.40
CA PRO A 143 -2.76 -1.58 -12.62
C PRO A 143 -3.23 -1.61 -14.08
N LEU A 144 -2.30 -1.66 -15.04
CA LEU A 144 -2.62 -1.73 -16.48
C LEU A 144 -3.25 -3.06 -16.90
N SER A 145 -3.05 -4.13 -16.12
CA SER A 145 -3.64 -5.44 -16.36
C SER A 145 -5.09 -5.54 -15.88
N ILE A 146 -5.63 -4.50 -15.23
CA ILE A 146 -7.02 -4.45 -14.75
C ILE A 146 -7.94 -4.05 -15.91
N GLU A 147 -8.98 -4.85 -16.14
CA GLU A 147 -9.95 -4.60 -17.21
C GLU A 147 -11.04 -3.62 -16.75
N ASP A 148 -11.46 -3.68 -15.49
CA ASP A 148 -12.43 -2.75 -14.91
C ASP A 148 -11.90 -1.30 -14.94
N ARG A 149 -12.64 -0.42 -15.62
CA ARG A 149 -12.22 0.97 -15.85
C ARG A 149 -12.11 1.77 -14.56
N ALA A 150 -13.04 1.58 -13.62
CA ALA A 150 -13.08 2.33 -12.37
C ALA A 150 -11.96 1.93 -11.43
N LEU A 151 -11.75 0.62 -11.24
CA LEU A 151 -10.66 0.11 -10.42
C LEU A 151 -9.29 0.45 -11.01
N ARG A 152 -9.11 0.32 -12.33
CA ARG A 152 -7.87 0.70 -13.01
C ARG A 152 -7.54 2.18 -12.80
N ALA A 153 -8.50 3.07 -13.04
CA ALA A 153 -8.30 4.51 -12.85
C ALA A 153 -7.94 4.83 -11.39
N PHE A 154 -8.67 4.23 -10.45
CA PHE A 154 -8.41 4.39 -9.02
C PHE A 154 -7.01 3.92 -8.62
N ALA A 155 -6.60 2.70 -9.03
CA ALA A 155 -5.29 2.14 -8.73
C ALA A 155 -4.14 3.01 -9.28
N ILE A 156 -4.25 3.47 -10.54
CA ILE A 156 -3.25 4.37 -11.14
C ILE A 156 -3.19 5.68 -10.35
N GLN A 157 -4.33 6.29 -10.03
CA GLN A 157 -4.38 7.54 -9.29
C GLN A 157 -3.82 7.39 -7.86
N THR A 158 -4.03 6.24 -7.22
CA THR A 158 -3.39 5.92 -5.93
C THR A 158 -1.87 5.86 -6.06
N LEU A 159 -1.32 5.23 -7.09
CA LEU A 159 0.14 5.22 -7.31
C LEU A 159 0.70 6.63 -7.54
N LYS A 160 -0.02 7.47 -8.29
CA LYS A 160 0.35 8.89 -8.46
C LYS A 160 0.28 9.67 -7.16
N LEU A 161 -0.69 9.37 -6.31
CA LEU A 161 -0.80 9.95 -4.98
C LEU A 161 0.38 9.56 -4.10
N ILE A 162 0.78 8.28 -4.08
CA ILE A 162 1.98 7.81 -3.37
C ILE A 162 3.23 8.55 -3.86
N ALA A 163 3.39 8.67 -5.18
CA ALA A 163 4.51 9.41 -5.78
C ALA A 163 4.53 10.88 -5.33
N CYS A 164 3.37 11.53 -5.34
CA CYS A 164 3.22 12.91 -4.87
C CYS A 164 3.61 13.05 -3.40
N ILE A 165 3.08 12.18 -2.53
CA ILE A 165 3.38 12.19 -1.09
C ILE A 165 4.88 11.98 -0.86
N ASN A 166 5.50 10.99 -1.52
CA ASN A 166 6.93 10.77 -1.38
C ASN A 166 7.74 11.98 -1.82
N ASN A 167 7.41 12.61 -2.96
CA ASN A 167 8.09 13.82 -3.39
C ASN A 167 7.95 14.96 -2.37
N THR A 168 6.77 15.10 -1.74
CA THR A 168 6.55 16.05 -0.65
C THR A 168 7.45 15.77 0.54
N VAL A 169 7.52 14.52 1.00
CA VAL A 169 8.34 14.12 2.17
C VAL A 169 9.81 14.40 1.93
N HIS A 170 10.33 14.03 0.75
CA HIS A 170 11.72 14.32 0.38
C HIS A 170 11.99 15.83 0.31
N SER A 171 11.00 16.63 -0.12
CA SER A 171 11.10 18.09 -0.16
C SER A 171 11.02 18.74 1.23
N GLY A 172 10.36 18.09 2.18
CA GLY A 172 10.14 18.60 3.55
C GLY A 172 11.31 18.37 4.51
N GLY A 173 12.37 17.68 4.08
CA GLY A 173 13.55 17.43 4.93
C GLY A 173 13.26 16.49 6.11
N VAL A 174 12.32 15.56 5.93
CA VAL A 174 11.88 14.64 6.99
C VAL A 174 12.90 13.52 7.18
N PHE A 175 13.19 13.20 8.44
CA PHE A 175 14.11 12.13 8.78
C PHE A 175 13.44 10.76 8.64
N GLU A 176 14.12 9.86 7.92
CA GLU A 176 13.70 8.48 7.72
C GLU A 176 13.70 7.71 9.06
N GLU A 177 12.70 6.85 9.28
CA GLU A 177 12.55 5.96 10.45
C GLU A 177 12.19 6.60 11.80
N GLU A 178 12.34 7.91 11.98
CA GLU A 178 11.81 8.64 13.16
C GLU A 178 10.36 9.06 12.95
N ASP A 179 10.11 9.68 11.80
CA ASP A 179 8.85 10.35 11.49
C ASP A 179 8.02 9.56 10.45
N PHE A 180 8.69 8.93 9.48
CA PHE A 180 8.06 8.19 8.39
C PHE A 180 9.00 7.28 7.62
N GLN A 181 8.41 6.32 6.92
CA GLN A 181 9.11 5.36 6.08
C GLN A 181 8.71 5.53 4.60
N PRO A 182 9.45 6.35 3.82
CA PRO A 182 9.16 6.63 2.42
C PRO A 182 9.59 5.50 1.47
N ALA A 183 10.42 4.56 1.95
CA ALA A 183 10.96 3.47 1.16
C ALA A 183 9.86 2.65 0.46
N LEU A 184 9.96 2.58 -0.88
CA LEU A 184 9.04 1.82 -1.75
C LEU A 184 9.67 0.55 -2.32
N TYR A 185 10.88 0.18 -1.90
CA TYR A 185 11.50 -1.12 -2.21
C TYR A 185 11.55 -1.46 -3.71
N GLY A 186 11.77 -0.47 -4.58
CA GLY A 186 11.88 -0.67 -6.03
C GLY A 186 10.56 -0.90 -6.78
N TYR A 187 9.40 -0.71 -6.13
CA TYR A 187 8.11 -0.82 -6.81
C TYR A 187 7.90 0.30 -7.84
N SER A 188 7.39 -0.07 -9.01
CA SER A 188 7.02 0.87 -10.07
C SER A 188 5.74 1.62 -9.72
N LEU A 189 5.80 2.95 -9.70
CA LEU A 189 4.65 3.84 -9.46
C LEU A 189 3.87 4.17 -10.76
N CYS A 190 3.84 3.22 -11.70
CA CYS A 190 3.15 3.37 -12.99
C CYS A 190 3.62 4.63 -13.75
N ASN A 191 4.94 4.76 -13.95
CA ASN A 191 5.53 5.89 -14.66
C ASN A 191 5.15 5.94 -16.16
N GLU A 192 4.68 4.82 -16.70
CA GLU A 192 4.18 4.68 -18.08
C GLU A 192 2.94 5.54 -18.36
N VAL A 193 2.16 5.89 -17.33
CA VAL A 193 0.98 6.75 -17.43
C VAL A 193 1.33 8.14 -16.90
N SER A 194 1.13 9.18 -17.72
CA SER A 194 1.33 10.57 -17.27
C SER A 194 0.24 11.02 -16.30
N ASP A 195 0.55 12.00 -15.46
CA ASP A 195 -0.41 12.55 -14.47
C ASP A 195 -1.65 13.13 -15.15
N VAL A 196 -1.48 13.78 -16.31
CA VAL A 196 -2.58 14.30 -17.13
C VAL A 196 -3.50 13.17 -17.59
N ARG A 197 -2.93 12.05 -18.05
CA ARG A 197 -3.70 10.88 -18.49
C ARG A 197 -4.41 10.20 -17.32
N ALA A 198 -3.72 10.02 -16.20
CA ALA A 198 -4.31 9.46 -14.98
C ALA A 198 -5.51 10.30 -14.48
N GLY A 199 -5.34 11.63 -14.44
CA GLY A 199 -6.41 12.56 -14.10
C GLY A 199 -7.58 12.54 -15.08
N GLY A 200 -7.30 12.40 -16.39
CA GLY A 200 -8.33 12.23 -17.43
C GLY A 200 -9.18 10.96 -17.20
N MET A 201 -8.53 9.82 -16.98
CA MET A 201 -9.20 8.56 -16.70
C MET A 201 -10.10 8.64 -15.45
N MET A 202 -9.62 9.30 -14.39
CA MET A 202 -10.42 9.51 -13.17
C MET A 202 -11.65 10.39 -13.41
N ARG A 203 -11.53 11.46 -14.22
CA ARG A 203 -12.66 12.34 -14.57
C ARG A 203 -13.72 11.60 -15.39
N GLU A 204 -13.31 10.82 -16.39
CA GLU A 204 -14.25 10.03 -17.20
C GLU A 204 -15.09 9.07 -16.33
N VAL A 205 -14.43 8.37 -15.40
CA VAL A 205 -15.11 7.46 -14.46
C VAL A 205 -16.03 8.23 -13.52
N GLU A 206 -15.60 9.38 -13.00
CA GLU A 206 -16.43 10.21 -12.14
C GLU A 206 -17.69 10.71 -12.86
N GLU A 207 -17.58 11.19 -14.10
CA GLU A 207 -18.71 11.67 -14.89
C GLU A 207 -19.70 10.55 -15.24
N GLU A 208 -19.20 9.35 -15.53
CA GLU A 208 -20.02 8.15 -15.72
C GLU A 208 -20.81 7.80 -14.45
N LEU A 209 -20.14 7.74 -13.29
CA LEU A 209 -20.78 7.47 -12.01
C LEU A 209 -21.75 8.59 -11.60
N GLN A 210 -21.44 9.86 -11.90
CA GLN A 210 -22.33 10.97 -11.63
C GLN A 210 -23.65 10.85 -12.43
N ARG A 211 -23.58 10.40 -13.68
CA ARG A 211 -24.78 10.08 -14.47
C ARG A 211 -25.56 8.92 -13.85
N SER A 212 -24.88 7.87 -13.37
CA SER A 212 -25.52 6.75 -12.67
C SER A 212 -26.25 7.19 -11.39
N VAL A 213 -25.64 8.05 -10.58
CA VAL A 213 -26.26 8.60 -9.36
C VAL A 213 -27.50 9.44 -9.70
N LYS A 214 -27.46 10.24 -10.77
CA LYS A 214 -28.61 11.02 -11.23
C LYS A 214 -29.73 10.14 -11.77
N ALA A 215 -29.40 9.07 -12.49
CA ALA A 215 -30.36 8.15 -13.10
C ALA A 215 -31.10 7.30 -12.05
N THR A 216 -30.42 6.94 -10.96
CA THR A 216 -30.97 6.13 -9.86
C THR A 216 -31.66 6.94 -8.76
N ARG A 217 -31.62 8.28 -8.85
CA ARG A 217 -32.24 9.17 -7.87
C ARG A 217 -33.76 9.03 -7.88
N GLN A 218 -34.37 9.06 -6.70
CA GLN A 218 -35.83 9.06 -6.55
C GLN A 218 -36.46 10.24 -7.33
N ARG A 219 -37.49 9.94 -8.11
CA ARG A 219 -38.31 10.93 -8.82
C ARG A 219 -39.41 11.45 -7.90
N GLN A 220 -39.73 12.74 -7.99
CA GLN A 220 -40.78 13.34 -7.17
C GLN A 220 -42.13 12.66 -7.47
N GLY A 221 -42.75 12.10 -6.43
CA GLY A 221 -44.08 11.47 -6.51
C GLY A 221 -44.10 9.96 -6.75
N GLU A 222 -42.94 9.29 -6.85
CA GLU A 222 -42.84 7.83 -6.96
C GLU A 222 -42.38 7.20 -5.64
N ASP A 223 -43.02 6.09 -5.25
CA ASP A 223 -42.57 5.27 -4.12
C ASP A 223 -41.21 4.66 -4.43
N TRP A 224 -40.32 4.69 -3.44
CA TRP A 224 -38.96 4.20 -3.63
C TRP A 224 -38.91 2.68 -3.51
N ASP A 225 -38.74 1.98 -4.64
CA ASP A 225 -38.49 0.55 -4.65
C ASP A 225 -37.18 0.23 -3.87
N PRO A 226 -37.19 -0.70 -2.89
CA PRO A 226 -36.00 -1.15 -2.18
C PRO A 226 -34.82 -1.53 -3.08
N LYS A 227 -35.08 -2.08 -4.27
CA LYS A 227 -34.01 -2.44 -5.23
C LYS A 227 -33.38 -1.20 -5.86
N MET A 228 -34.18 -0.20 -6.22
CA MET A 228 -33.69 1.08 -6.74
C MET A 228 -32.96 1.88 -5.67
N GLN A 229 -33.45 1.85 -4.43
CA GLN A 229 -32.76 2.44 -3.29
C GLN A 229 -31.38 1.81 -3.10
N LYS A 230 -31.30 0.48 -3.17
CA LYS A 230 -30.02 -0.23 -3.06
C LYS A 230 -29.03 0.23 -4.14
N GLN A 231 -29.48 0.24 -5.40
CA GLN A 231 -28.65 0.68 -6.54
C GLN A 231 -28.20 2.13 -6.43
N HIS A 232 -29.07 3.01 -5.95
CA HIS A 232 -28.73 4.42 -5.75
C HIS A 232 -27.64 4.60 -4.68
N GLU A 233 -27.82 3.95 -3.53
CA GLU A 233 -26.86 3.98 -2.43
C GLU A 233 -25.50 3.39 -2.84
N ASP A 234 -25.47 2.30 -3.62
CA ASP A 234 -24.24 1.68 -4.12
C ASP A 234 -23.52 2.60 -5.12
N ALA A 235 -24.27 3.27 -6.00
CA ALA A 235 -23.72 4.24 -6.94
C ALA A 235 -23.14 5.47 -6.20
N VAL A 236 -23.84 5.98 -5.17
CA VAL A 236 -23.35 7.08 -4.32
C VAL A 236 -22.10 6.66 -3.55
N ALA A 237 -22.09 5.44 -3.01
CA ALA A 237 -20.93 4.90 -2.30
C ALA A 237 -19.70 4.90 -3.22
N LEU A 238 -19.78 4.29 -4.40
CA LEU A 238 -18.67 4.21 -5.35
C LEU A 238 -18.23 5.60 -5.86
N PHE A 239 -19.20 6.45 -6.22
CA PHE A 239 -18.95 7.82 -6.68
C PHE A 239 -18.15 8.63 -5.64
N SER A 240 -18.51 8.55 -4.36
CA SER A 240 -17.84 9.32 -3.31
C SER A 240 -16.36 8.97 -3.16
N ARG A 241 -15.96 7.68 -3.29
CA ARG A 241 -14.56 7.24 -3.21
C ARG A 241 -13.72 7.68 -4.41
N ILE A 242 -14.27 7.53 -5.63
CA ILE A 242 -13.61 8.01 -6.85
C ILE A 242 -13.37 9.53 -6.76
N ARG A 243 -14.43 10.28 -6.42
CA ARG A 243 -14.35 11.74 -6.33
C ARG A 243 -13.42 12.20 -5.20
N PHE A 244 -13.45 11.52 -4.05
CA PHE A 244 -12.55 11.82 -2.94
C PHE A 244 -11.09 11.68 -3.36
N LEU A 245 -10.69 10.53 -3.93
CA LEU A 245 -9.29 10.30 -4.31
C LEU A 245 -8.81 11.33 -5.34
N ARG A 246 -9.65 11.66 -6.33
CA ARG A 246 -9.32 12.67 -7.35
C ARG A 246 -9.13 14.06 -6.74
N LEU A 247 -10.06 14.51 -5.89
CA LEU A 247 -9.99 15.83 -5.26
C LEU A 247 -8.85 15.91 -4.25
N PHE A 248 -8.60 14.83 -3.51
CA PHE A 248 -7.49 14.76 -2.56
C PHE A 248 -6.14 14.87 -3.28
N TYR A 249 -5.96 14.13 -4.37
CA TYR A 249 -4.77 14.27 -5.21
C TYR A 249 -4.62 15.69 -5.79
N ALA A 250 -5.71 16.26 -6.32
CA ALA A 250 -5.70 17.62 -6.86
C ALA A 250 -5.32 18.67 -5.81
N ALA A 251 -5.82 18.52 -4.58
CA ALA A 251 -5.47 19.39 -3.45
C ALA A 251 -3.97 19.31 -3.14
N LEU A 252 -3.41 18.11 -3.04
CA LEU A 252 -1.98 17.94 -2.77
C LEU A 252 -1.10 18.51 -3.90
N VAL A 253 -1.46 18.26 -5.16
CA VAL A 253 -0.73 18.83 -6.30
C VAL A 253 -0.80 20.36 -6.27
N ALA A 254 -1.96 20.95 -5.95
CA ALA A 254 -2.11 22.40 -5.83
C ALA A 254 -1.23 22.97 -4.71
N LEU A 255 -1.16 22.29 -3.55
CA LEU A 255 -0.26 22.67 -2.45
C LEU A 255 1.22 22.61 -2.86
N MET A 256 1.60 21.60 -3.66
CA MET A 256 2.98 21.42 -4.12
C MET A 256 3.43 22.47 -5.14
N ARG A 257 2.51 23.22 -5.78
CA ARG A 257 2.86 24.27 -6.75
C ARG A 257 3.45 25.53 -6.10
N ARG A 258 3.33 25.67 -4.76
CA ARG A 258 3.82 26.83 -3.99
C ARG A 258 3.39 28.20 -4.56
N ASP A 259 2.23 28.23 -5.21
CA ASP A 259 1.68 29.44 -5.82
C ASP A 259 0.45 29.89 -5.02
N VAL A 260 0.41 31.18 -4.66
CA VAL A 260 -0.72 31.81 -3.96
C VAL A 260 -2.02 31.64 -4.75
N THR A 261 -1.97 31.53 -6.08
CA THR A 261 -3.16 31.30 -6.91
C THR A 261 -3.73 29.88 -6.80
N ALA A 262 -2.91 28.90 -6.39
CA ALA A 262 -3.30 27.49 -6.23
C ALA A 262 -3.91 27.19 -4.85
N ILE A 263 -3.69 28.05 -3.86
CA ILE A 263 -4.19 27.88 -2.48
C ILE A 263 -5.74 27.84 -2.42
N PRO A 264 -6.50 28.76 -3.07
CA PRO A 264 -7.96 28.70 -3.08
C PRO A 264 -8.52 27.48 -3.84
N GLU A 265 -7.74 26.90 -4.76
CA GLU A 265 -8.10 25.64 -5.41
C GLU A 265 -7.94 24.48 -4.44
N ALA A 266 -6.82 24.40 -3.72
CA ALA A 266 -6.58 23.39 -2.70
C ALA A 266 -7.63 23.43 -1.59
N GLU A 267 -7.98 24.63 -1.11
CA GLU A 267 -8.98 24.84 -0.06
C GLU A 267 -10.37 24.29 -0.47
N ARG A 268 -10.83 24.64 -1.68
CA ARG A 268 -12.11 24.13 -2.22
C ARG A 268 -12.11 22.61 -2.39
N CYS A 269 -10.98 22.05 -2.83
CA CYS A 269 -10.85 20.60 -2.97
C CYS A 269 -10.91 19.91 -1.60
N LEU A 270 -10.20 20.42 -0.58
CA LEU A 270 -10.22 19.85 0.77
C LEU A 270 -11.58 19.99 1.45
N ALA A 271 -12.26 21.12 1.30
CA ALA A 271 -13.62 21.30 1.81
C ALA A 271 -14.57 20.24 1.23
N SER A 272 -14.48 20.01 -0.09
CA SER A 272 -15.24 18.94 -0.76
C SER A 272 -14.83 17.55 -0.27
N CYS A 273 -13.54 17.32 -0.01
CA CYS A 273 -13.06 16.05 0.56
C CYS A 273 -13.68 15.77 1.94
N THR A 274 -13.78 16.77 2.82
CA THR A 274 -14.40 16.62 4.14
C THR A 274 -15.86 16.18 4.05
N GLU A 275 -16.64 16.78 3.16
CA GLU A 275 -18.03 16.36 2.90
C GLU A 275 -18.10 14.91 2.37
N LEU A 276 -17.20 14.55 1.47
CA LEU A 276 -17.13 13.21 0.88
C LEU A 276 -16.75 12.15 1.92
N VAL A 277 -15.87 12.47 2.88
CA VAL A 277 -15.53 11.55 3.97
C VAL A 277 -16.76 11.21 4.81
N CYS A 278 -17.65 12.18 5.10
CA CYS A 278 -18.91 11.92 5.80
C CYS A 278 -19.82 10.96 5.01
N ILE A 279 -19.92 11.15 3.69
CA ILE A 279 -20.68 10.24 2.81
C ILE A 279 -20.06 8.84 2.82
N MET A 280 -18.72 8.76 2.76
CA MET A 280 -17.99 7.50 2.80
C MET A 280 -18.25 6.74 4.10
N GLN A 281 -18.23 7.41 5.25
CA GLN A 281 -18.56 6.86 6.57
C GLN A 281 -19.94 6.21 6.59
N ASN A 282 -20.94 6.93 6.07
CA ASN A 282 -22.33 6.45 6.03
C ASN A 282 -22.53 5.27 5.08
N THR A 283 -21.62 5.09 4.11
CA THR A 283 -21.71 4.06 3.07
C THR A 283 -20.68 2.94 3.19
N VAL A 284 -19.88 2.87 4.26
CA VAL A 284 -18.87 1.80 4.49
C VAL A 284 -19.50 0.41 4.45
N ASN A 285 -20.71 0.26 4.99
CA ASN A 285 -21.41 -1.03 5.07
C ASN A 285 -21.84 -1.60 3.70
N ARG A 286 -21.69 -0.82 2.61
CA ARG A 286 -22.00 -1.23 1.23
C ARG A 286 -20.83 -1.95 0.56
N GLY A 287 -19.62 -1.84 1.11
CA GLY A 287 -18.49 -2.64 0.67
C GLY A 287 -18.66 -4.10 1.06
N LEU A 288 -18.10 -5.01 0.25
CA LEU A 288 -18.12 -6.44 0.54
C LEU A 288 -17.52 -6.74 1.92
N ARG A 289 -18.29 -7.36 2.83
CA ARG A 289 -17.86 -7.62 4.21
C ARG A 289 -16.74 -8.67 4.27
N PRO A 290 -15.76 -8.50 5.17
CA PRO A 290 -14.77 -9.53 5.39
C PRO A 290 -15.39 -10.85 5.89
N HIS A 291 -15.08 -11.97 5.25
CA HIS A 291 -15.35 -13.30 5.81
C HIS A 291 -14.39 -13.49 6.99
N LYS A 292 -14.94 -13.75 8.19
CA LYS A 292 -14.14 -13.99 9.39
C LYS A 292 -13.56 -15.39 9.30
N VAL A 293 -12.30 -15.52 8.89
CA VAL A 293 -11.55 -16.77 9.03
C VAL A 293 -10.76 -16.71 10.33
N ARG A 294 -10.88 -17.78 11.14
CA ARG A 294 -10.07 -17.96 12.35
C ARG A 294 -8.86 -18.81 11.94
N ASP A 295 -7.66 -18.33 12.23
CA ASP A 295 -6.46 -19.17 12.15
C ASP A 295 -6.50 -20.25 13.26
N GLU A 296 -5.81 -21.36 13.04
CA GLU A 296 -5.67 -22.49 13.99
C GLU A 296 -5.05 -22.06 15.34
N ASP A 297 -4.31 -20.93 15.36
CA ASP A 297 -3.68 -20.35 16.54
C ASP A 297 -4.56 -19.34 17.31
N GLY A 298 -5.84 -19.17 16.94
CA GLY A 298 -6.78 -18.29 17.65
C GLY A 298 -6.46 -16.78 17.54
N ASN A 299 -5.47 -16.39 16.73
CA ASN A 299 -5.16 -15.00 16.46
C ASN A 299 -6.10 -14.44 15.39
N LYS A 300 -6.59 -13.22 15.63
CA LYS A 300 -7.60 -12.55 14.79
C LYS A 300 -6.95 -11.86 13.59
N ASP A 301 -6.68 -12.59 12.51
CA ASP A 301 -6.30 -11.98 11.23
C ASP A 301 -7.56 -11.59 10.44
N ILE A 302 -8.18 -10.47 10.84
CA ILE A 302 -9.53 -10.07 10.40
C ILE A 302 -9.60 -9.59 8.93
N TYR A 303 -8.46 -9.34 8.25
CA TYR A 303 -8.46 -8.55 7.01
C TYR A 303 -7.87 -9.21 5.75
N LEU A 304 -7.25 -10.39 5.86
CA LEU A 304 -6.35 -10.89 4.80
C LEU A 304 -7.05 -11.56 3.60
N GLU A 305 -8.12 -12.34 3.82
CA GLU A 305 -8.66 -13.17 2.72
C GLU A 305 -9.66 -12.48 1.80
N VAL A 306 -10.23 -11.35 2.20
CA VAL A 306 -11.38 -10.78 1.46
C VAL A 306 -10.97 -9.98 0.23
N LEU A 307 -9.68 -9.69 0.10
CA LEU A 307 -9.16 -8.83 -0.96
C LEU A 307 -8.04 -9.45 -1.77
N LYS A 308 -7.59 -10.67 -1.44
CA LYS A 308 -6.27 -11.17 -1.89
C LYS A 308 -5.17 -10.13 -1.65
N ILE A 309 -5.25 -9.46 -0.51
CA ILE A 309 -4.11 -8.71 0.04
C ILE A 309 -3.22 -9.77 0.65
N SER A 310 -2.27 -10.27 -0.14
CA SER A 310 -1.22 -11.12 0.40
C SER A 310 -0.25 -10.23 1.15
N SER A 311 0.07 -10.57 2.40
CA SER A 311 0.98 -9.79 3.23
C SER A 311 2.42 -9.71 2.71
N LEU A 312 2.78 -10.43 1.64
CA LEU A 312 4.20 -10.71 1.37
C LEU A 312 4.54 -10.94 -0.12
N PRO A 313 4.16 -10.09 -1.11
CA PRO A 313 4.51 -10.41 -2.51
C PRO A 313 6.03 -10.47 -2.76
N ASN A 314 6.83 -9.80 -1.93
CA ASN A 314 8.30 -9.83 -2.03
C ASN A 314 8.95 -10.13 -0.67
N LEU A 315 9.04 -11.42 -0.35
CA LEU A 315 9.77 -11.95 0.80
C LEU A 315 11.26 -11.50 0.83
N GLU A 316 11.85 -11.27 -0.34
CA GLU A 316 13.24 -10.84 -0.50
C GLU A 316 13.52 -9.44 0.10
N LEU A 317 12.51 -8.59 0.25
CA LEU A 317 12.68 -7.17 0.61
C LEU A 317 12.28 -6.85 2.06
N ILE A 318 11.50 -7.72 2.71
CA ILE A 318 10.93 -7.52 4.06
C ILE A 318 11.90 -7.93 5.18
N THR A 319 13.03 -8.54 4.84
CA THR A 319 14.02 -9.04 5.80
C THR A 319 14.58 -7.94 6.72
N ARG A 320 14.42 -6.66 6.40
CA ARG A 320 14.88 -5.53 7.23
C ARG A 320 13.82 -4.87 8.11
N CYS A 321 12.55 -5.32 8.10
CA CYS A 321 11.48 -4.67 8.85
C CYS A 321 10.74 -5.66 9.78
N PRO A 322 10.36 -5.25 11.01
CA PRO A 322 9.69 -6.14 11.96
C PRO A 322 8.36 -6.65 11.37
N LEU A 323 8.20 -7.98 11.30
CA LEU A 323 7.21 -8.68 10.47
C LEU A 323 5.71 -8.39 10.72
N ARG A 324 5.34 -7.53 11.68
CA ARG A 324 3.94 -7.33 12.07
C ARG A 324 3.57 -5.86 12.27
N SER A 325 2.71 -5.34 11.38
CA SER A 325 2.00 -4.08 11.55
C SER A 325 0.50 -4.34 11.73
N ILE A 326 -0.15 -3.58 12.63
CA ILE A 326 -1.60 -3.63 12.84
C ILE A 326 -2.23 -2.66 11.85
N MET A 327 -2.87 -3.19 10.81
CA MET A 327 -3.52 -2.35 9.80
C MET A 327 -4.81 -1.70 10.32
N THR A 328 -5.03 -0.46 9.93
CA THR A 328 -6.27 0.27 10.22
C THR A 328 -7.45 -0.42 9.55
N THR A 329 -8.56 -0.55 10.27
CA THR A 329 -9.72 -1.28 9.79
C THR A 329 -10.50 -0.49 8.74
N ARG A 330 -11.18 -1.19 7.82
CA ARG A 330 -12.09 -0.56 6.84
C ARG A 330 -13.22 0.27 7.47
N CYS A 331 -13.56 0.05 8.73
CA CYS A 331 -14.58 0.85 9.41
C CYS A 331 -14.01 2.12 10.03
N ASN A 332 -12.70 2.17 10.28
CA ASN A 332 -12.07 3.23 11.04
C ASN A 332 -11.19 4.16 10.19
N PHE A 333 -10.86 3.80 8.93
CA PHE A 333 -9.97 4.61 8.08
C PHE A 333 -10.52 6.02 7.76
N SER A 334 -11.83 6.17 7.77
CA SER A 334 -12.51 7.42 7.44
C SER A 334 -12.28 8.52 8.48
N HIS A 335 -12.02 8.16 9.75
CA HIS A 335 -11.76 9.15 10.79
C HIS A 335 -10.38 9.81 10.61
N PRO A 336 -9.27 9.06 10.45
CA PRO A 336 -7.96 9.63 10.10
C PRO A 336 -7.98 10.44 8.79
N LEU A 337 -8.72 10.00 7.76
CA LEU A 337 -8.87 10.78 6.52
C LEU A 337 -9.52 12.14 6.76
N GLY A 338 -10.56 12.19 7.60
CA GLY A 338 -11.20 13.44 8.00
C GLY A 338 -10.25 14.35 8.79
N SER A 339 -9.53 13.80 9.76
CA SER A 339 -8.51 14.52 10.53
C SER A 339 -7.38 15.05 9.64
N LEU A 340 -6.97 14.29 8.62
CA LEU A 340 -5.98 14.71 7.62
C LEU A 340 -6.50 15.88 6.79
N CYS A 341 -7.71 15.79 6.23
CA CYS A 341 -8.30 16.90 5.46
C CYS A 341 -8.45 18.17 6.32
N GLY A 342 -8.88 18.02 7.57
CA GLY A 342 -8.97 19.13 8.53
C GLY A 342 -7.61 19.74 8.87
N GLY A 343 -6.58 18.92 9.06
CA GLY A 343 -5.21 19.38 9.27
C GLY A 343 -4.65 20.15 8.08
N LEU A 344 -4.87 19.66 6.85
CA LEU A 344 -4.48 20.36 5.62
C LEU A 344 -5.21 21.69 5.44
N HIS A 345 -6.50 21.73 5.77
CA HIS A 345 -7.28 22.96 5.72
C HIS A 345 -6.78 24.00 6.74
N TYR A 346 -6.41 23.56 7.94
CA TYR A 346 -5.80 24.43 8.95
C TYR A 346 -4.46 25.01 8.48
N ILE A 347 -3.58 24.21 7.87
CA ILE A 347 -2.29 24.69 7.33
C ILE A 347 -2.51 25.75 6.27
N ILE A 348 -3.40 25.50 5.31
CA ILE A 348 -3.73 26.48 4.27
C ILE A 348 -4.14 27.82 4.90
N HIS A 349 -4.99 27.76 5.91
CA HIS A 349 -5.44 28.95 6.63
C HIS A 349 -4.27 29.66 7.35
N VAL A 350 -3.36 28.90 7.98
CA VAL A 350 -2.16 29.44 8.64
C VAL A 350 -1.21 30.07 7.64
N THR A 351 -0.83 29.37 6.58
CA THR A 351 0.06 29.89 5.53
C THR A 351 -0.53 31.16 4.90
N TYR A 352 -1.83 31.18 4.60
CA TYR A 352 -2.49 32.37 4.05
C TYR A 352 -2.53 33.55 5.03
N ALA A 353 -2.64 33.28 6.33
CA ALA A 353 -2.57 34.30 7.37
C ALA A 353 -1.13 34.83 7.58
N CYS A 354 -0.12 33.96 7.50
CA CYS A 354 1.30 34.34 7.52
C CYS A 354 1.68 35.21 6.31
N PHE A 355 1.20 34.89 5.10
CA PHE A 355 1.35 35.74 3.91
C PHE A 355 0.70 37.13 4.06
N LYS A 356 -0.32 37.25 4.93
CA LYS A 356 -0.97 38.52 5.27
C LYS A 356 -0.38 39.23 6.49
N GLY A 357 0.75 38.75 7.03
CA GLY A 357 1.47 39.38 8.13
C GLY A 357 0.83 39.19 9.52
N ALA A 358 0.02 38.15 9.71
CA ALA A 358 -0.53 37.82 11.03
C ALA A 358 0.36 36.79 11.74
N GLU A 359 0.77 37.09 12.98
CA GLU A 359 1.45 36.14 13.87
C GLU A 359 0.50 35.00 14.24
N LEU A 360 0.83 33.77 13.83
CA LEU A 360 0.14 32.56 14.27
C LEU A 360 1.09 31.68 15.08
N GLY A 361 0.76 31.54 16.36
CA GLY A 361 1.58 30.89 17.37
C GLY A 361 1.42 29.37 17.45
N ASN A 362 2.56 28.69 17.65
CA ASN A 362 2.90 27.54 18.51
C ASN A 362 1.93 26.36 18.79
N ASN A 363 0.72 26.28 18.23
CA ASN A 363 -0.27 25.23 18.55
C ASN A 363 -0.44 24.14 17.49
N PHE A 364 0.28 24.20 16.38
CA PHE A 364 0.12 23.23 15.28
C PHE A 364 0.63 21.82 15.61
N ASN A 365 1.57 21.67 16.55
CA ASN A 365 2.21 20.37 16.78
C ASN A 365 1.37 19.34 17.57
N GLN A 366 0.32 19.76 18.31
CA GLN A 366 -0.31 18.86 19.29
C GLN A 366 -1.42 17.94 18.75
N HIS A 367 -2.08 18.28 17.63
CA HIS A 367 -3.30 17.57 17.21
C HIS A 367 -3.40 17.19 15.72
N HIS A 368 -2.36 17.42 14.92
CA HIS A 368 -2.41 17.22 13.47
C HIS A 368 -1.69 15.94 13.02
N CYS A 369 -2.24 15.29 11.99
CA CYS A 369 -1.65 14.12 11.34
C CYS A 369 -0.24 14.46 10.81
N TRP A 370 0.69 13.51 10.88
CA TRP A 370 2.07 13.70 10.45
C TRP A 370 2.21 14.27 9.02
N THR A 371 1.42 13.76 8.06
CA THR A 371 1.42 14.28 6.67
C THR A 371 1.04 15.76 6.60
N SER A 372 0.07 16.17 7.40
CA SER A 372 -0.27 17.58 7.51
C SER A 372 0.90 18.39 8.10
N ARG A 373 1.63 17.87 9.10
CA ARG A 373 2.81 18.57 9.63
C ARG A 373 3.88 18.85 8.58
N ILE A 374 4.16 17.87 7.72
CA ILE A 374 5.15 18.01 6.64
C ILE A 374 4.67 18.94 5.55
N LEU A 375 3.41 18.82 5.16
CA LEU A 375 2.85 19.73 4.17
C LEU A 375 2.88 21.17 4.70
N GLY A 376 2.72 21.39 6.00
CA GLY A 376 3.01 22.67 6.64
C GLY A 376 4.45 23.13 6.43
N GLN A 377 5.42 22.30 6.77
CA GLN A 377 6.85 22.62 6.58
C GLN A 377 7.21 22.90 5.10
N VAL A 378 6.66 22.14 4.16
CA VAL A 378 6.92 22.30 2.71
C VAL A 378 6.26 23.56 2.15
N VAL A 379 5.15 24.00 2.74
CA VAL A 379 4.39 25.18 2.29
C VAL A 379 4.89 26.47 2.96
N ASP A 380 5.44 26.38 4.18
CA ASP A 380 6.05 27.50 4.90
C ASP A 380 7.50 27.82 4.45
N LEU A 381 8.13 26.95 3.65
CA LEU A 381 9.42 27.13 2.96
C LEU A 381 9.26 27.62 1.52
#